data_AF-A0A2N0H305-F1
#
_entry.id   AF-A0A2N0H305-F1
#
_cell.length_a   1.000
_cell.length_b   1.000
_cell.length_c   1.000
_cell.angle_alpha   90.00
_cell.angle_beta   90.00
_cell.angle_gamma   90.00
#
_symmetry.space_group_name_H-M   'P 1'
#
loop_
_entity.id
_entity.type
_entity.pdbx_description
1 polymer ?
#
loop_
_entity_poly.entity_id
_entity_poly.type
_entity_poly.pdbx_seq_one_letter_code
_entity_poly.pdbx_strand_id
1 'polypeptide(L)'
;MSAYLVTHSRKDGPDADRRIDAIGFDGYVYPLNTVINWIESGVHSFFVLVLGQRVTVLVRKTVFGHKYLTTSPDGFKPNNLLYLPDC
;
A
#
# COMPACT_ATOMS: atom_id res chain seq x y z
N MET A 1 3.35 0.33 -18.33
CA MET A 1 3.27 0.18 -16.86
C MET A 1 4.05 1.32 -16.23
N SER A 2 3.38 2.16 -15.46
CA SER A 2 4.02 3.22 -14.66
C SER A 2 4.11 2.78 -13.21
N ALA A 3 5.22 3.12 -12.55
CA ALA A 3 5.44 2.85 -11.14
C ALA A 3 5.27 4.14 -10.33
N TYR A 4 4.32 4.16 -9.39
CA TYR A 4 4.05 5.33 -8.56
C TYR A 4 4.63 5.21 -7.15
N LEU A 5 5.19 6.31 -6.66
CA LEU A 5 5.63 6.44 -5.27
C LEU A 5 4.42 6.73 -4.37
N VAL A 6 4.16 5.83 -3.43
CA VAL A 6 3.18 6.06 -2.37
C VAL A 6 3.81 6.94 -1.30
N THR A 7 3.13 8.04 -0.98
CA THR A 7 3.63 9.07 -0.05
C THR A 7 2.80 9.16 1.22
N HIS A 8 1.51 8.87 1.14
CA HIS A 8 0.58 8.92 2.26
C HIS A 8 -0.27 7.64 2.30
N SER A 9 -0.80 7.29 3.47
CA SER A 9 -1.74 6.18 3.63
C SER A 9 -2.82 6.53 4.63
N ARG A 10 -4.08 6.27 4.29
CA ARG A 10 -5.19 6.33 5.23
C ARG A 10 -5.30 5.00 5.96
N LYS A 11 -5.04 5.02 7.28
CA LYS A 11 -5.24 3.84 8.12
C LYS A 11 -6.73 3.68 8.39
N ASP A 12 -7.23 2.45 8.26
CA ASP A 12 -8.53 2.07 8.84
C ASP A 12 -8.44 2.25 10.36
N GLY A 13 -9.54 2.59 11.02
CA GLY A 13 -9.61 3.14 12.38
C GLY A 13 -9.04 2.28 13.51
N PRO A 14 -9.69 2.19 14.69
CA PRO A 14 -9.11 1.49 15.85
C PRO A 14 -9.10 -0.05 15.75
N ASP A 15 -9.10 -0.63 14.54
CA ASP A 15 -9.12 -2.08 14.34
C ASP A 15 -7.71 -2.69 14.47
N ALA A 16 -7.66 -3.81 15.20
CA ALA A 16 -6.43 -4.47 15.67
C ALA A 16 -5.50 -4.94 14.53
N ASP A 17 -6.06 -5.14 13.34
CA ASP A 17 -5.40 -5.66 12.15
C ASP A 17 -4.81 -4.58 11.23
N ARG A 18 -4.87 -3.29 11.63
CA ARG A 18 -4.18 -2.15 11.00
C ARG A 18 -4.27 -2.19 9.47
N ARG A 19 -5.49 -2.08 8.95
CA ARG A 19 -5.75 -2.05 7.52
C ARG A 19 -5.55 -0.64 6.97
N ILE A 20 -5.52 -0.55 5.64
CA ILE A 20 -5.35 0.72 4.92
C ILE A 20 -6.57 0.87 4.02
N ASP A 21 -7.25 2.01 4.13
CA ASP A 21 -8.45 2.32 3.32
C ASP A 21 -8.10 2.98 1.99
N ALA A 22 -7.00 3.72 1.96
CA ALA A 22 -6.57 4.46 0.79
C ALA A 22 -5.06 4.71 0.81
N ILE A 23 -4.48 4.87 -0.38
CA ILE A 23 -3.10 5.34 -0.52
C ILE A 23 -3.06 6.65 -1.29
N GLY A 24 -2.14 7.52 -0.90
CA GLY A 24 -1.87 8.79 -1.54
C GLY A 24 -0.63 8.71 -2.43
N PHE A 25 -0.77 9.09 -3.70
CA PHE A 25 0.34 9.26 -4.63
C PHE A 25 0.02 10.38 -5.62
N ASP A 26 1.05 11.07 -6.10
CA ASP A 26 0.92 12.15 -7.10
C ASP A 26 -0.05 13.28 -6.67
N GLY A 27 -0.17 13.52 -5.36
CA GLY A 27 -1.07 14.54 -4.79
C GLY A 27 -2.55 14.11 -4.70
N TYR A 28 -2.90 12.90 -5.10
CA TYR A 28 -4.26 12.36 -5.02
C TYR A 28 -4.35 11.18 -4.08
N VAL A 29 -5.53 10.96 -3.51
CA VAL A 29 -5.84 9.83 -2.63
C VAL A 29 -6.75 8.86 -3.36
N TYR A 30 -6.34 7.61 -3.45
CA TYR A 30 -7.10 6.56 -4.13
C TYR A 30 -7.53 5.48 -3.15
N PRO A 31 -8.80 5.03 -3.21
CA PRO A 31 -9.29 3.98 -2.34
C PRO A 31 -8.61 2.65 -2.65
N LEU A 32 -8.47 1.81 -1.61
CA LEU A 32 -7.78 0.53 -1.63
C LEU A 32 -8.21 -0.35 -2.80
N ASN A 33 -9.52 -0.48 -3.03
CA ASN A 33 -10.06 -1.33 -4.10
C ASN A 33 -9.59 -0.93 -5.50
N THR A 34 -9.52 0.38 -5.78
CA THR A 34 -9.03 0.90 -7.06
C THR A 34 -7.57 0.53 -7.27
N VAL A 35 -6.76 0.70 -6.23
CA VAL A 35 -5.32 0.43 -6.26
C VAL A 35 -5.05 -1.07 -6.41
N ILE A 36 -5.78 -1.91 -5.68
CA ILE A 36 -5.73 -3.37 -5.81
C ILE A 36 -6.04 -3.76 -7.25
N ASN A 37 -7.10 -3.23 -7.85
CA ASN A 37 -7.47 -3.54 -9.21
C ASN A 37 -6.37 -3.14 -10.21
N TRP A 38 -5.72 -2.00 -10.02
CA TRP A 38 -4.61 -1.58 -10.89
C TRP A 38 -3.37 -2.47 -10.79
N ILE A 39 -3.04 -2.95 -9.57
CA ILE A 39 -1.93 -3.88 -9.36
C ILE A 39 -2.25 -5.24 -9.99
N GLU A 40 -3.45 -5.78 -9.73
CA GLU A 40 -3.85 -7.09 -10.24
C GLU A 40 -4.04 -7.12 -11.76
N SER A 41 -4.51 -6.02 -12.34
CA SER A 41 -4.62 -5.87 -13.81
C SER A 41 -3.28 -5.54 -14.49
N GLY A 42 -2.22 -5.28 -13.71
CA GLY A 42 -0.91 -4.90 -14.24
C GLY A 42 -0.91 -3.54 -14.96
N VAL A 43 -1.90 -2.68 -14.72
CA VAL A 43 -1.92 -1.34 -15.34
C VAL A 43 -0.86 -0.45 -14.68
N HIS A 44 -0.78 -0.51 -13.35
CA HIS A 44 0.14 0.29 -12.54
C HIS A 44 0.83 -0.55 -11.48
N SER A 45 2.04 -0.15 -11.11
CA SER A 45 2.77 -0.68 -9.96
C SER A 45 3.02 0.43 -8.95
N PHE A 46 3.20 0.04 -7.69
CA PHE A 46 3.35 0.98 -6.59
C PHE A 46 4.56 0.58 -5.74
N PHE A 47 5.26 1.57 -5.20
CA PHE A 47 6.37 1.36 -4.29
C PHE A 47 6.43 2.46 -3.23
N VAL A 48 7.10 2.19 -2.12
CA VAL A 48 7.46 3.17 -1.09
C VAL A 48 8.98 3.34 -1.04
N LEU A 49 9.45 4.46 -0.52
CA LEU A 49 10.85 4.68 -0.23
C LEU A 49 11.10 4.51 1.27
N VAL A 50 11.90 3.50 1.63
CA VAL A 50 12.31 3.22 3.01
C VAL A 50 13.81 3.41 3.08
N LEU A 51 14.27 4.43 3.81
CA LEU A 51 15.70 4.76 3.92
C LEU A 51 16.41 4.88 2.56
N GLY A 52 15.70 5.41 1.55
CA GLY A 52 16.22 5.56 0.18
C GLY A 52 16.12 4.31 -0.70
N GLN A 53 15.65 3.17 -0.17
CA GLN A 53 15.42 1.95 -0.93
C GLN A 53 13.96 1.86 -1.42
N ARG A 54 13.78 1.38 -2.66
CA ARG A 54 12.45 1.12 -3.22
C ARG A 54 11.93 -0.21 -2.70
N VAL A 55 10.79 -0.17 -2.01
CA VAL A 55 10.10 -1.36 -1.52
C VAL A 55 8.76 -1.47 -2.25
N THR A 56 8.55 -2.58 -2.94
CA THR A 56 7.36 -2.78 -3.78
C THR A 56 6.11 -2.98 -2.93
N VAL A 57 5.02 -2.35 -3.33
CA VAL A 57 3.68 -2.58 -2.77
C VAL A 57 3.03 -3.74 -3.51
N LEU A 58 2.46 -4.67 -2.75
CA LEU A 58 1.88 -5.91 -3.25
C LEU A 58 0.53 -6.19 -2.59
N VAL A 59 -0.33 -6.85 -3.34
CA VAL A 59 -1.66 -7.30 -2.87
C VAL A 59 -1.49 -8.67 -2.22
N ARG A 60 -1.97 -8.81 -0.99
CA ARG A 60 -2.12 -10.10 -0.31
C ARG A 60 -3.58 -10.37 0.00
N LYS A 61 -3.88 -11.63 0.31
CA LYS A 61 -5.18 -12.09 0.78
C LYS A 61 -5.06 -12.59 2.20
N THR A 62 -6.01 -12.26 3.05
CA THR A 62 -6.15 -12.88 4.37
C THR A 62 -6.60 -14.33 4.21
N VAL A 63 -6.55 -15.09 5.31
CA VAL A 63 -7.04 -16.49 5.34
C VAL A 63 -8.54 -16.55 4.99
N PHE A 64 -9.27 -15.47 5.27
CA PHE A 64 -10.71 -15.31 4.96
C PHE A 64 -10.98 -14.76 3.55
N GLY A 65 -9.94 -14.55 2.73
CA GLY A 65 -10.07 -14.10 1.34
C GLY A 65 -10.14 -12.59 1.13
N HIS A 66 -10.05 -11.77 2.19
CA HIS A 66 -10.03 -10.32 2.06
C HIS A 66 -8.68 -9.85 1.49
N LYS A 67 -8.72 -9.05 0.42
CA LYS A 67 -7.51 -8.47 -0.17
C LYS A 67 -7.06 -7.25 0.63
N TYR A 68 -5.75 -7.11 0.80
CA TYR A 68 -5.13 -5.96 1.47
C TYR A 68 -3.80 -5.62 0.79
N LEU A 69 -3.34 -4.38 0.99
CA LEU A 69 -2.03 -3.93 0.53
C LEU A 69 -0.99 -4.09 1.64
N THR A 70 0.18 -4.59 1.25
CA THR A 70 1.37 -4.61 2.10
C THR A 70 2.61 -4.35 1.25
N THR A 71 3.76 -4.18 1.89
CA THR A 71 5.03 -4.06 1.20
C THR A 71 5.77 -5.39 1.15
N SER A 72 6.68 -5.55 0.18
CA SER A 72 7.64 -6.65 0.18
C SER A 72 8.48 -6.63 1.45
N PRO A 73 8.88 -7.81 1.99
CA PRO A 73 9.79 -7.87 3.11
C PRO A 73 11.09 -7.15 2.74
N ASP A 74 11.48 -6.17 3.55
CA ASP A 74 12.67 -5.35 3.35
C ASP A 74 13.67 -5.46 4.52
N GLY A 75 13.36 -6.30 5.52
CA GLY A 75 14.17 -6.47 6.72
C GLY A 75 13.99 -5.38 7.78
N PHE A 76 13.17 -4.35 7.52
CA PHE A 76 12.93 -3.26 8.47
C PHE A 76 11.59 -3.42 9.19
N LYS A 77 10.48 -3.36 8.44
CA LYS A 77 9.13 -3.36 9.01
C LYS A 77 8.21 -4.27 8.20
N PRO A 78 7.23 -4.93 8.83
CA PRO A 78 6.36 -5.87 8.12
C PRO A 78 5.52 -5.23 7.02
N ASN A 79 5.04 -4.01 7.24
CA ASN A 79 4.28 -3.23 6.27
C ASN A 79 4.65 -1.75 6.41
N ASN A 80 5.43 -1.24 5.46
CA ASN A 80 5.91 0.14 5.50
C ASN A 80 4.80 1.16 5.25
N LEU A 81 3.71 0.75 4.61
CA LEU A 81 2.58 1.64 4.34
C LEU A 81 1.97 2.19 5.64
N LEU A 82 1.96 1.40 6.73
CA LEU A 82 1.42 1.83 8.02
C LEU A 82 2.21 2.95 8.70
N TYR A 83 3.43 3.21 8.23
CA TYR A 83 4.33 4.23 8.77
C TYR A 83 4.38 5.48 7.91
N LEU A 84 3.63 5.51 6.80
CA LEU A 84 3.48 6.71 6.02
C LEU A 84 2.61 7.74 6.77
N PRO A 85 2.80 9.04 6.48
CA PRO A 85 1.88 10.09 6.88
C PRO A 85 0.43 9.75 6.52
N ASP A 86 -0.51 10.26 7.31
CA ASP A 86 -1.94 10.09 7.05
C ASP A 86 -2.42 10.95 5.87
N CYS A 87 -3.51 10.54 5.20
CA CYS A 87 -4.09 11.21 4.03
C CYS A 87 -5.29 12.10 4.37
#